data_AF-A0AA44DCD6-F1
#
_entry.id   AF-A0AA44DCD6-F1
#
_cell.length_a   1.000
_cell.length_b   1.000
_cell.length_c   1.000
_cell.angle_alpha   90.00
_cell.angle_beta   90.00
_cell.angle_gamma   90.00
#
_symmetry.space_group_name_H-M   'P 1'
#
loop_
_entity.id
_entity.type
_entity.pdbx_description
1 polymer ?
#
loop_
_entity_poly.entity_id
_entity_poly.type
_entity_poly.pdbx_seq_one_letter_code
_entity_poly.pdbx_strand_id
1 'polypeptide(L)'
;MLGTAPAQAADAAPAPAKRNAAKAPGRSEADLLERVRGSVADLNDGEADTTPAQERGTGGTTGSGTKESYIIGGSPAAITEAPWMVQLHYYDDKGTTDEADDEGFFCGGSLVARNKVLTAAHCVYGLDWARNGAVVSGTSQMPTVTETGLDLHGGRIDEITRQWMSPTYDEATISGGDVAVLTLSLPVPHRTLQPTQSGDTASYQNGVSATVYGWGRTSSTSDEGSQTLKKAVIPMRSDASCSSYYGGDFVAGQMVCAGNPASGEDAGTVSPCNGDSGGPLVVNGRIAGVVSWGVRDCVASGAYSVYAKTSTYVGQINARVDDTDLNFDGRADLFARTSAGQAWEYYSRGTTLGGRFSLGDWSGENLVRQADLDRDGRQEYLYRTSAGVLRWFRINGDGADVTVGSGWGAMKNVLVPGDMTGDALPDLLAQDKSGYLWLYPGRGNGTFGTRVSVGSGWGVMTITGRGDYTGDGKADMLARDTSGRLWVYPGRGTATATFTNRVLAGTSGWNFTAYAATGDVNGDGRADLMARDSAGVMWLYQGRGSSTAPFVPRVKIGSGWNAFNLFG
;
A
#
# COMPACT_ATOMS: atom_id res chain seq x y z
N MET A 1 49.35 -27.65 35.37
CA MET A 1 48.09 -27.69 34.60
C MET A 1 46.97 -27.29 35.54
N LEU A 2 46.46 -26.07 35.42
CA LEU A 2 45.28 -25.59 36.15
C LEU A 2 44.20 -25.34 35.11
N GLY A 3 43.11 -26.10 35.20
CA GLY A 3 41.99 -26.05 34.26
C GLY A 3 41.22 -24.74 34.40
N THR A 4 41.01 -24.06 33.27
CA THR A 4 40.11 -22.93 33.15
C THR A 4 38.67 -23.44 33.06
N ALA A 5 37.83 -23.01 34.00
CA ALA A 5 36.40 -23.23 33.98
C ALA A 5 35.76 -22.61 32.71
N PRO A 6 34.71 -23.22 32.13
CA PRO A 6 33.97 -22.61 31.04
C PRO A 6 33.24 -21.35 31.55
N ALA A 7 33.28 -20.30 30.74
CA ALA A 7 32.56 -19.06 30.98
C ALA A 7 31.07 -19.35 31.20
N GLN A 8 30.54 -18.90 32.33
CA GLN A 8 29.10 -18.88 32.59
C GLN A 8 28.41 -18.11 31.47
N ALA A 9 27.40 -18.73 30.86
CA ALA A 9 26.45 -18.03 30.01
C ALA A 9 25.89 -16.86 30.84
N ALA A 10 26.12 -15.63 30.36
CA ALA A 10 25.47 -14.47 30.93
C ALA A 10 23.95 -14.73 30.91
N ASP A 11 23.29 -14.55 32.06
CA ASP A 11 21.85 -14.64 32.18
C ASP A 11 21.20 -13.89 31.02
N ALA A 12 20.46 -14.62 30.19
CA ALA A 12 19.70 -14.02 29.11
C ALA A 12 18.75 -13.00 29.75
N ALA A 13 18.90 -11.72 29.39
CA ALA A 13 17.93 -10.70 29.76
C ALA A 13 16.52 -11.24 29.44
N PRO A 14 15.54 -11.08 30.34
CA PRO A 14 14.19 -11.56 30.11
C PRO A 14 13.68 -11.00 28.78
N ALA A 15 13.05 -11.86 27.97
CA ALA A 15 12.45 -11.42 26.73
C ALA A 15 11.39 -10.33 27.03
N PRO A 16 11.29 -9.29 26.21
CA PRO A 16 10.32 -8.23 26.43
C PRO A 16 8.90 -8.78 26.58
N ALA A 17 8.09 -8.13 27.42
CA ALA A 17 6.75 -8.62 27.72
C ALA A 17 5.91 -8.68 26.44
N LYS A 18 5.24 -9.81 26.22
CA LYS A 18 4.44 -10.06 25.03
C LYS A 18 3.04 -9.46 25.20
N ARG A 19 2.65 -8.55 24.31
CA ARG A 19 1.25 -8.17 24.10
C ARG A 19 0.59 -9.26 23.25
N ASN A 20 -0.66 -9.62 23.55
CA ASN A 20 -1.46 -10.39 22.61
C ASN A 20 -1.81 -9.48 21.43
N ALA A 21 -1.63 -9.95 20.19
CA ALA A 21 -1.99 -9.19 19.01
C ALA A 21 -3.39 -8.57 19.16
N ALA A 22 -3.49 -7.25 19.00
CA ALA A 22 -4.81 -6.66 18.82
C ALA A 22 -5.42 -7.33 17.57
N LYS A 23 -6.65 -7.82 17.69
CA LYS A 23 -7.40 -8.24 16.52
C LYS A 23 -8.08 -7.00 15.96
N ALA A 24 -7.97 -6.79 14.66
CA ALA A 24 -8.90 -5.89 13.97
C ALA A 24 -10.35 -6.30 14.34
N PRO A 25 -11.28 -5.34 14.47
CA PRO A 25 -12.70 -5.68 14.61
C PRO A 25 -13.08 -6.61 13.45
N GLY A 26 -13.77 -7.70 13.77
CA GLY A 26 -14.06 -8.79 12.84
C GLY A 26 -15.56 -8.97 12.66
N ARG A 27 -16.05 -8.85 11.44
CA ARG A 27 -17.39 -9.31 11.03
C ARG A 27 -17.43 -10.83 10.96
N SER A 28 -18.63 -11.39 11.09
CA SER A 28 -18.79 -12.84 10.95
C SER A 28 -18.61 -13.24 9.49
N GLU A 29 -18.09 -14.44 9.23
CA GLU A 29 -17.99 -14.97 7.86
C GLU A 29 -19.37 -15.05 7.19
N ALA A 30 -20.42 -15.35 7.97
CA ALA A 30 -21.79 -15.36 7.47
C ALA A 30 -22.25 -13.98 6.99
N ASP A 31 -21.90 -12.91 7.71
CA ASP A 31 -22.22 -11.53 7.31
C ASP A 31 -21.53 -11.18 5.97
N LEU A 32 -20.27 -11.60 5.81
CA LEU A 32 -19.52 -11.35 4.58
C LEU A 32 -20.08 -12.14 3.40
N LEU A 33 -20.44 -13.41 3.61
CA LEU A 33 -21.06 -14.25 2.58
C LEU A 33 -22.40 -13.67 2.10
N GLU A 34 -23.16 -13.03 3.00
CA GLU A 34 -24.42 -12.39 2.62
C GLU A 34 -24.22 -11.15 1.75
N ARG A 35 -23.21 -10.32 2.04
CA ARG A 35 -22.84 -9.20 1.15
C ARG A 35 -22.46 -9.67 -0.25
N VAL A 36 -21.69 -10.75 -0.33
CA VAL A 36 -21.32 -11.34 -1.62
C VAL A 36 -22.55 -11.92 -2.32
N ARG A 37 -23.46 -12.56 -1.58
CA ARG A 37 -24.72 -13.09 -2.13
C ARG A 37 -25.56 -11.98 -2.76
N GLY A 38 -25.81 -10.88 -2.04
CA GLY A 38 -26.58 -9.74 -2.53
C GLY A 38 -25.92 -9.10 -3.76
N SER A 39 -24.61 -8.83 -3.68
CA SER A 39 -23.84 -8.32 -4.82
C SER A 39 -23.92 -9.23 -6.06
N VAL A 40 -23.91 -10.55 -5.88
CA VAL A 40 -24.05 -11.51 -6.99
C VAL A 40 -25.48 -11.57 -7.53
N ALA A 41 -26.50 -11.37 -6.70
CA ALA A 41 -27.90 -11.29 -7.14
C ALA A 41 -28.08 -10.07 -8.07
N ASP A 42 -27.66 -8.88 -7.63
CA ASP A 42 -27.77 -7.64 -8.42
C ASP A 42 -27.01 -7.72 -9.75
N LEU A 43 -25.86 -8.39 -9.77
CA LEU A 43 -25.10 -8.66 -10.98
C LEU A 43 -25.85 -9.56 -11.98
N ASN A 44 -26.61 -10.55 -11.49
CA ASN A 44 -27.33 -11.49 -12.34
C ASN A 44 -28.65 -10.90 -12.86
N ASP A 45 -29.27 -10.01 -12.09
CA ASP A 45 -30.53 -9.36 -12.46
C ASP A 45 -30.32 -8.18 -13.44
N GLY A 46 -29.05 -7.81 -13.70
CA GLY A 46 -28.70 -6.71 -14.60
C GLY A 46 -29.01 -5.32 -14.04
N GLU A 47 -29.34 -5.24 -12.75
CA GLU A 47 -29.64 -4.00 -12.03
C GLU A 47 -28.39 -3.38 -11.36
N ALA A 48 -27.27 -4.10 -11.32
CA ALA A 48 -26.01 -3.54 -10.82
C ALA A 48 -25.65 -2.25 -11.58
N ASP A 49 -25.61 -1.12 -10.85
CA ASP A 49 -25.31 0.20 -11.39
C ASP A 49 -23.85 0.23 -11.87
N THR A 50 -23.65 -0.09 -13.15
CA THR A 50 -22.35 0.07 -13.78
C THR A 50 -22.19 1.53 -14.15
N THR A 51 -21.17 2.18 -13.59
CA THR A 51 -20.86 3.60 -13.74
C THR A 51 -21.08 4.14 -15.16
N PRO A 52 -21.49 5.42 -15.31
CA PRO A 52 -21.90 5.96 -16.61
C PRO A 52 -20.77 5.86 -17.63
N ALA A 53 -20.99 5.10 -18.71
CA ALA A 53 -20.15 5.24 -19.90
C ALA A 53 -20.30 6.68 -20.43
N GLN A 54 -19.19 7.32 -20.81
CA GLN A 54 -19.30 8.62 -21.49
C GLN A 54 -20.08 8.43 -22.79
N GLU A 55 -21.27 9.04 -22.88
CA GLU A 55 -22.14 8.96 -24.05
C GLU A 55 -21.52 9.65 -25.28
N ARG A 56 -20.69 8.93 -26.02
CA ARG A 56 -20.34 9.27 -27.40
C ARG A 56 -20.56 8.05 -28.29
N GLY A 57 -21.69 8.03 -28.99
CA GLY A 57 -22.00 7.05 -30.02
C GLY A 57 -22.50 7.71 -31.30
N THR A 58 -21.79 7.50 -32.41
CA THR A 58 -22.33 7.62 -33.77
C THR A 58 -22.55 6.21 -34.31
N GLY A 59 -23.80 5.89 -34.65
CA GLY A 59 -24.27 4.52 -34.87
C GLY A 59 -23.77 3.78 -36.11
N GLY A 60 -23.95 2.46 -36.10
CA GLY A 60 -23.73 1.54 -37.22
C GLY A 60 -24.07 0.08 -36.87
N THR A 61 -24.67 -0.63 -37.82
CA THR A 61 -25.50 -1.86 -37.68
C THR A 61 -24.75 -3.20 -37.60
N THR A 62 -25.52 -4.21 -37.15
CA THR A 62 -25.19 -5.60 -36.76
C THR A 62 -24.74 -6.55 -37.88
N GLY A 63 -23.82 -7.46 -37.53
CA GLY A 63 -23.50 -8.70 -38.25
C GLY A 63 -23.22 -9.85 -37.28
N SER A 64 -23.95 -10.97 -37.45
CA SER A 64 -23.89 -12.17 -36.61
C SER A 64 -22.91 -13.20 -37.17
N GLY A 65 -22.00 -13.67 -36.32
CA GLY A 65 -21.09 -14.78 -36.58
C GLY A 65 -20.37 -15.17 -35.28
N THR A 66 -20.66 -16.39 -34.81
CA THR A 66 -20.14 -17.12 -33.64
C THR A 66 -18.99 -16.45 -32.87
N LYS A 67 -19.31 -15.91 -31.68
CA LYS A 67 -18.37 -15.19 -30.81
C LYS A 67 -17.96 -16.06 -29.63
N GLU A 68 -16.71 -16.50 -29.59
CA GLU A 68 -16.05 -16.68 -28.30
C GLU A 68 -15.46 -15.33 -27.93
N SER A 69 -15.93 -14.72 -26.85
CA SER A 69 -15.35 -13.48 -26.34
C SER A 69 -15.44 -13.47 -24.83
N TYR A 70 -14.32 -13.09 -24.23
CA TYR A 70 -14.07 -12.88 -22.80
C TYR A 70 -13.89 -11.36 -22.57
N ILE A 71 -13.08 -10.78 -21.65
CA ILE A 71 -12.66 -9.33 -21.81
C ILE A 71 -12.63 -9.06 -23.29
N ILE A 72 -13.43 -8.13 -23.87
CA ILE A 72 -13.85 -8.25 -25.28
C ILE A 72 -12.63 -8.66 -26.14
N GLY A 73 -12.68 -9.80 -26.83
CA GLY A 73 -11.53 -10.36 -27.59
C GLY A 73 -10.37 -11.01 -26.78
N GLY A 74 -10.57 -11.37 -25.52
CA GLY A 74 -9.57 -11.88 -24.57
C GLY A 74 -9.60 -13.39 -24.37
N SER A 75 -8.82 -13.88 -23.40
CA SER A 75 -8.63 -15.31 -23.12
C SER A 75 -8.82 -15.64 -21.63
N PRO A 76 -9.14 -16.90 -21.26
CA PRO A 76 -9.18 -17.31 -19.86
C PRO A 76 -7.84 -17.11 -19.15
N ALA A 77 -7.91 -16.77 -17.87
CA ALA A 77 -6.77 -16.61 -16.99
C ALA A 77 -6.93 -17.46 -15.72
N ALA A 78 -5.87 -18.17 -15.34
CA ALA A 78 -5.85 -18.95 -14.11
C ALA A 78 -5.50 -18.06 -12.93
N ILE A 79 -6.04 -18.33 -11.74
CA ILE A 79 -5.66 -17.55 -10.56
C ILE A 79 -4.18 -17.71 -10.19
N THR A 80 -3.55 -18.83 -10.57
CA THR A 80 -2.12 -19.07 -10.33
C THR A 80 -1.20 -18.17 -11.17
N GLU A 81 -1.64 -17.68 -12.32
CA GLU A 81 -0.86 -16.71 -13.11
C GLU A 81 -1.05 -15.27 -12.63
N ALA A 82 -2.23 -14.94 -12.10
CA ALA A 82 -2.57 -13.62 -11.58
C ALA A 82 -3.07 -13.68 -10.12
N PRO A 83 -2.26 -14.17 -9.16
CA PRO A 83 -2.68 -14.43 -7.78
C PRO A 83 -3.02 -13.15 -6.99
N TRP A 84 -2.65 -11.98 -7.52
CA TRP A 84 -2.99 -10.68 -6.95
C TRP A 84 -4.43 -10.24 -7.28
N MET A 85 -5.11 -10.89 -8.23
CA MET A 85 -6.46 -10.52 -8.61
C MET A 85 -7.44 -10.80 -7.47
N VAL A 86 -8.30 -9.83 -7.21
CA VAL A 86 -9.40 -9.95 -6.24
C VAL A 86 -10.69 -9.43 -6.83
N GLN A 87 -11.78 -9.98 -6.30
CA GLN A 87 -13.16 -9.62 -6.56
C GLN A 87 -13.65 -8.71 -5.43
N LEU A 88 -14.20 -7.55 -5.77
CA LEU A 88 -14.77 -6.61 -4.81
C LEU A 88 -16.29 -6.64 -4.93
N HIS A 89 -16.95 -7.08 -3.86
CA HIS A 89 -18.39 -7.17 -3.77
C HIS A 89 -18.90 -6.13 -2.78
N TYR A 90 -19.78 -5.25 -3.24
CA TYR A 90 -20.49 -4.31 -2.40
C TYR A 90 -21.98 -4.60 -2.46
N TYR A 91 -22.63 -4.59 -1.31
CA TYR A 91 -24.08 -4.71 -1.20
C TYR A 91 -24.58 -4.04 0.08
N ASP A 92 -25.56 -3.15 -0.08
CA ASP A 92 -26.21 -2.38 0.98
C ASP A 92 -27.72 -2.53 0.87
N ASP A 93 -28.31 -3.29 1.80
CA ASP A 93 -29.76 -3.54 1.92
C ASP A 93 -30.55 -2.32 2.45
N LYS A 94 -29.87 -1.17 2.66
CA LYS A 94 -30.38 0.05 3.29
C LYS A 94 -31.06 -0.15 4.66
N GLY A 95 -30.89 -1.33 5.27
CA GLY A 95 -31.62 -1.76 6.46
C GLY A 95 -33.13 -1.92 6.25
N THR A 96 -33.59 -2.14 5.01
CA THR A 96 -34.99 -2.40 4.66
C THR A 96 -35.20 -3.90 4.42
N THR A 97 -36.44 -4.33 4.26
CA THR A 97 -36.77 -5.72 3.90
C THR A 97 -37.24 -5.83 2.45
N ASP A 98 -37.25 -4.72 1.73
CA ASP A 98 -37.70 -4.60 0.35
C ASP A 98 -36.46 -4.33 -0.49
N GLU A 99 -36.26 -5.09 -1.56
CA GLU A 99 -35.04 -5.05 -2.37
C GLU A 99 -35.04 -3.84 -3.33
N ALA A 100 -36.12 -3.05 -3.36
CA ALA A 100 -36.30 -1.94 -4.30
C ALA A 100 -35.34 -0.76 -4.10
N ASP A 101 -34.71 -0.62 -2.93
CA ASP A 101 -33.68 0.39 -2.66
C ASP A 101 -32.30 -0.19 -2.38
N ASP A 102 -32.13 -1.49 -2.58
CA ASP A 102 -30.85 -2.17 -2.44
C ASP A 102 -29.83 -1.60 -3.43
N GLU A 103 -28.59 -1.51 -2.98
CA GLU A 103 -27.48 -1.03 -3.79
C GLU A 103 -26.35 -2.05 -3.75
N GLY A 104 -26.12 -2.73 -4.88
CA GLY A 104 -24.98 -3.60 -5.06
C GLY A 104 -24.30 -3.42 -6.41
N PHE A 105 -23.00 -3.64 -6.40
CA PHE A 105 -22.18 -3.61 -7.61
C PHE A 105 -20.88 -4.39 -7.39
N PHE A 106 -20.10 -4.50 -8.46
CA PHE A 106 -18.86 -5.24 -8.50
C PHE A 106 -17.73 -4.43 -9.11
N CYS A 107 -16.55 -4.58 -8.53
CA CYS A 107 -15.30 -4.12 -9.12
C CYS A 107 -14.22 -5.19 -9.03
N GLY A 108 -13.22 -5.07 -9.90
CA GLY A 108 -11.94 -5.73 -9.75
C GLY A 108 -11.02 -4.99 -8.77
N GLY A 109 -9.99 -5.69 -8.33
CA GLY A 109 -8.90 -5.11 -7.57
C GLY A 109 -7.61 -5.92 -7.68
N SER A 110 -6.54 -5.36 -7.13
CA SER A 110 -5.21 -5.97 -7.14
C SER A 110 -4.57 -5.91 -5.76
N LEU A 111 -4.08 -7.03 -5.24
CA LEU A 111 -3.29 -7.06 -4.01
C LEU A 111 -1.92 -6.36 -4.22
N VAL A 112 -1.72 -5.23 -3.56
CA VAL A 112 -0.45 -4.47 -3.55
C VAL A 112 0.36 -4.72 -2.27
N ALA A 113 -0.27 -5.20 -1.21
CA ALA A 113 0.37 -5.86 -0.08
C ALA A 113 -0.56 -6.94 0.45
N ARG A 114 -0.12 -7.74 1.43
CA ARG A 114 -0.88 -8.91 1.86
C ARG A 114 -2.22 -8.55 2.49
N ASN A 115 -2.43 -7.32 2.92
CA ASN A 115 -3.73 -6.82 3.38
C ASN A 115 -4.17 -5.54 2.67
N LYS A 116 -3.64 -5.23 1.47
CA LYS A 116 -3.92 -3.99 0.75
C LYS A 116 -4.36 -4.29 -0.67
N VAL A 117 -5.55 -3.82 -1.02
CA VAL A 117 -6.11 -3.94 -2.38
C VAL A 117 -6.11 -2.57 -3.03
N LEU A 118 -5.45 -2.43 -4.18
CA LEU A 118 -5.58 -1.28 -5.08
C LEU A 118 -6.77 -1.50 -6.02
N THR A 119 -7.63 -0.49 -6.12
CA THR A 119 -8.79 -0.45 -7.01
C THR A 119 -9.03 0.99 -7.48
N ALA A 120 -10.11 1.25 -8.21
CA ALA A 120 -10.47 2.59 -8.69
C ALA A 120 -11.17 3.39 -7.58
N ALA A 121 -11.03 4.71 -7.60
CA ALA A 121 -11.73 5.59 -6.66
C ALA A 121 -13.24 5.59 -6.91
N HIS A 122 -13.67 5.49 -8.17
CA HIS A 122 -15.10 5.41 -8.50
C HIS A 122 -15.78 4.16 -7.93
N CYS A 123 -15.03 3.07 -7.69
CA CYS A 123 -15.56 1.88 -7.01
C CYS A 123 -15.83 2.12 -5.51
N VAL A 124 -15.30 3.19 -4.90
CA VAL A 124 -15.39 3.42 -3.45
C VAL A 124 -16.01 4.77 -3.07
N TYR A 125 -16.20 5.65 -4.03
CA TYR A 125 -16.69 7.01 -3.81
C TYR A 125 -18.12 7.00 -3.28
N GLY A 126 -18.36 7.65 -2.14
CA GLY A 126 -19.70 7.76 -1.55
C GLY A 126 -20.18 6.54 -0.78
N LEU A 127 -19.37 5.47 -0.68
CA LEU A 127 -19.77 4.17 -0.17
C LEU A 127 -19.04 3.80 1.13
N ASP A 128 -19.66 2.96 1.97
CA ASP A 128 -19.05 2.42 3.20
C ASP A 128 -18.66 0.95 3.01
N TRP A 129 -17.46 0.72 2.48
CA TRP A 129 -16.93 -0.62 2.22
C TRP A 129 -16.64 -1.41 3.49
N ALA A 130 -16.38 -0.75 4.62
CA ALA A 130 -16.21 -1.47 5.88
C ALA A 130 -17.54 -2.07 6.35
N ARG A 131 -18.63 -1.34 6.14
CA ARG A 131 -19.98 -1.77 6.49
C ARG A 131 -20.62 -2.74 5.50
N ASN A 132 -20.39 -2.54 4.20
CA ASN A 132 -21.19 -3.19 3.14
C ASN A 132 -20.34 -3.98 2.12
N GLY A 133 -19.01 -3.93 2.25
CA GLY A 133 -18.09 -4.57 1.33
C GLY A 133 -17.56 -5.92 1.78
N ALA A 134 -17.16 -6.76 0.82
CA ALA A 134 -16.38 -7.97 1.02
C ALA A 134 -15.40 -8.17 -0.14
N VAL A 135 -14.26 -8.80 0.14
CA VAL A 135 -13.26 -9.16 -0.88
C VAL A 135 -13.18 -10.66 -1.02
N VAL A 136 -13.26 -11.17 -2.24
CA VAL A 136 -12.98 -12.57 -2.56
C VAL A 136 -11.66 -12.68 -3.32
N SER A 137 -10.76 -13.53 -2.83
CA SER A 137 -9.42 -13.73 -3.38
C SER A 137 -9.10 -15.21 -3.58
N GLY A 138 -8.06 -15.53 -4.37
CA GLY A 138 -7.59 -16.91 -4.52
C GLY A 138 -8.43 -17.83 -5.41
N THR A 139 -9.45 -17.30 -6.10
CA THR A 139 -10.24 -18.02 -7.11
C THR A 139 -10.26 -17.26 -8.44
N SER A 140 -10.35 -18.00 -9.55
CA SER A 140 -10.64 -17.41 -10.87
C SER A 140 -12.13 -17.40 -11.19
N GLN A 141 -12.99 -18.03 -10.39
CA GLN A 141 -14.43 -18.13 -10.68
C GLN A 141 -15.22 -17.13 -9.84
N MET A 142 -16.29 -16.58 -10.42
CA MET A 142 -17.25 -15.76 -9.67
C MET A 142 -18.00 -16.64 -8.66
N PRO A 143 -18.36 -16.11 -7.48
CA PRO A 143 -19.14 -16.86 -6.51
C PRO A 143 -20.48 -17.31 -7.11
N THR A 144 -20.94 -18.51 -6.76
CA THR A 144 -22.20 -19.06 -7.27
C THR A 144 -23.17 -19.32 -6.13
N VAL A 145 -24.39 -18.80 -6.26
CA VAL A 145 -25.47 -19.08 -5.30
C VAL A 145 -25.95 -20.52 -5.52
N THR A 146 -25.96 -21.30 -4.44
CA THR A 146 -26.42 -22.70 -4.40
C THR A 146 -27.56 -22.86 -3.40
N GLU A 147 -28.25 -24.00 -3.44
CA GLU A 147 -29.33 -24.33 -2.48
C GLU A 147 -28.86 -24.27 -1.02
N THR A 148 -27.58 -24.57 -0.75
CA THR A 148 -27.02 -24.67 0.61
C THR A 148 -26.21 -23.47 1.04
N GLY A 149 -26.04 -22.45 0.19
CA GLY A 149 -25.22 -21.28 0.50
C GLY A 149 -24.50 -20.72 -0.73
N LEU A 150 -23.41 -20.02 -0.51
CA LEU A 150 -22.58 -19.43 -1.56
C LEU A 150 -21.32 -20.29 -1.76
N ASP A 151 -21.06 -20.74 -3.00
CA ASP A 151 -19.81 -21.40 -3.36
C ASP A 151 -18.79 -20.35 -3.84
N LEU A 152 -17.68 -20.22 -3.12
CA LEU A 152 -16.56 -19.33 -3.47
C LEU A 152 -15.55 -19.98 -4.41
N HIS A 153 -15.76 -21.24 -4.83
CA HIS A 153 -14.89 -21.99 -5.72
C HIS A 153 -13.44 -22.10 -5.22
N GLY A 154 -13.28 -22.36 -3.92
CA GLY A 154 -11.99 -22.38 -3.24
C GLY A 154 -11.39 -21.00 -2.95
N GLY A 155 -12.14 -19.94 -3.26
CA GLY A 155 -11.82 -18.57 -2.90
C GLY A 155 -11.90 -18.33 -1.40
N ARG A 156 -11.16 -17.33 -0.95
CA ARG A 156 -11.14 -16.83 0.42
C ARG A 156 -11.88 -15.50 0.48
N ILE A 157 -12.75 -15.35 1.47
CA ILE A 157 -13.46 -14.12 1.75
C ILE A 157 -12.78 -13.35 2.90
N ASP A 158 -12.60 -12.05 2.74
CA ASP A 158 -11.97 -11.18 3.73
C ASP A 158 -12.77 -9.87 3.92
N GLU A 159 -12.80 -9.39 5.16
CA GLU A 159 -13.40 -8.12 5.56
C GLU A 159 -12.49 -6.95 5.21
N ILE A 160 -13.11 -5.82 4.86
CA ILE A 160 -12.45 -4.52 4.71
C ILE A 160 -12.61 -3.73 6.01
N THR A 161 -11.51 -3.22 6.56
CA THR A 161 -11.52 -2.43 7.80
C THR A 161 -11.31 -0.94 7.55
N ARG A 162 -10.76 -0.58 6.40
CA ARG A 162 -10.51 0.80 6.02
C ARG A 162 -10.52 0.96 4.51
N GLN A 163 -11.08 2.07 4.04
CA GLN A 163 -10.95 2.52 2.66
C GLN A 163 -10.23 3.87 2.61
N TRP A 164 -9.43 4.06 1.58
CA TRP A 164 -8.87 5.35 1.19
C TRP A 164 -9.10 5.54 -0.30
N MET A 165 -9.42 6.76 -0.71
CA MET A 165 -9.48 7.17 -2.11
C MET A 165 -8.62 8.42 -2.31
N SER A 166 -8.10 8.61 -3.53
CA SER A 166 -7.33 9.82 -3.81
C SER A 166 -8.17 11.06 -3.52
N PRO A 167 -7.64 12.04 -2.77
CA PRO A 167 -8.34 13.30 -2.52
C PRO A 167 -8.43 14.19 -3.77
N THR A 168 -7.79 13.79 -4.87
CA THR A 168 -7.84 14.50 -6.15
C THR A 168 -8.88 13.95 -7.11
N TYR A 169 -9.53 12.83 -6.77
CA TYR A 169 -10.58 12.24 -7.59
C TYR A 169 -11.79 13.18 -7.68
N ASP A 170 -12.25 13.41 -8.91
CA ASP A 170 -13.46 14.17 -9.22
C ASP A 170 -14.40 13.25 -10.00
N GLU A 171 -15.51 12.88 -9.37
CA GLU A 171 -16.49 11.93 -9.92
C GLU A 171 -17.20 12.48 -11.16
N ALA A 172 -17.50 13.78 -11.20
CA ALA A 172 -18.24 14.40 -12.29
C ALA A 172 -17.45 14.38 -13.62
N THR A 173 -16.12 14.38 -13.52
CA THR A 173 -15.22 14.37 -14.68
C THR A 173 -14.45 13.07 -14.85
N ILE A 174 -14.59 12.13 -13.90
CA ILE A 174 -13.76 10.92 -13.75
C ILE A 174 -12.27 11.24 -13.98
N SER A 175 -11.85 12.38 -13.43
CA SER A 175 -10.51 12.91 -13.57
C SER A 175 -9.83 13.02 -12.20
N GLY A 176 -8.54 13.37 -12.20
CA GLY A 176 -7.73 13.25 -11.01
C GLY A 176 -7.35 11.79 -10.71
N GLY A 177 -7.04 11.51 -9.45
CA GLY A 177 -6.58 10.20 -9.02
C GLY A 177 -7.72 9.19 -8.89
N ASP A 178 -8.18 8.58 -9.98
CA ASP A 178 -9.12 7.44 -9.92
C ASP A 178 -8.43 6.17 -9.40
N VAL A 179 -7.95 6.24 -8.15
CA VAL A 179 -7.27 5.18 -7.41
C VAL A 179 -7.73 5.19 -5.96
N ALA A 180 -7.89 3.99 -5.41
CA ALA A 180 -8.26 3.74 -4.03
C ALA A 180 -7.50 2.55 -3.47
N VAL A 181 -7.31 2.55 -2.15
CA VAL A 181 -6.70 1.44 -1.41
C VAL A 181 -7.65 0.98 -0.32
N LEU A 182 -8.07 -0.28 -0.39
CA LEU A 182 -8.83 -0.96 0.66
C LEU A 182 -7.86 -1.75 1.54
N THR A 183 -8.06 -1.69 2.86
CA THR A 183 -7.29 -2.44 3.85
C THR A 183 -8.12 -3.61 4.37
N LEU A 184 -7.58 -4.82 4.26
CA LEU A 184 -8.21 -6.05 4.75
C LEU A 184 -7.94 -6.24 6.24
N SER A 185 -8.87 -6.89 6.94
CA SER A 185 -8.73 -7.19 8.39
C SER A 185 -7.58 -8.17 8.68
N LEU A 186 -7.24 -9.04 7.73
CA LEU A 186 -6.19 -10.04 7.85
C LEU A 186 -5.31 -10.09 6.60
N PRO A 187 -4.01 -10.41 6.75
CA PRO A 187 -3.16 -10.66 5.60
C PRO A 187 -3.55 -11.96 4.88
N VAL A 188 -3.61 -11.89 3.56
CA VAL A 188 -3.81 -13.02 2.67
C VAL A 188 -2.47 -13.64 2.24
N PRO A 189 -2.43 -14.94 1.87
CA PRO A 189 -1.19 -15.64 1.53
C PRO A 189 -0.82 -15.52 0.04
N HIS A 190 -1.47 -14.64 -0.72
CA HIS A 190 -1.29 -14.52 -2.15
C HIS A 190 -0.10 -13.61 -2.50
N ARG A 191 0.52 -13.86 -3.66
CA ARG A 191 1.56 -12.98 -4.21
C ARG A 191 0.93 -11.65 -4.60
N THR A 192 1.60 -10.56 -4.24
CA THR A 192 1.18 -9.19 -4.52
C THR A 192 1.82 -8.66 -5.80
N LEU A 193 1.29 -7.57 -6.33
CA LEU A 193 1.81 -6.87 -7.50
C LEU A 193 1.93 -5.38 -7.22
N GLN A 194 3.09 -4.80 -7.45
CA GLN A 194 3.35 -3.41 -7.11
C GLN A 194 2.94 -2.44 -8.22
N PRO A 195 2.51 -1.22 -7.88
CA PRO A 195 2.40 -0.15 -8.85
C PRO A 195 3.74 0.21 -9.49
N THR A 196 3.73 0.73 -10.72
CA THR A 196 4.91 1.35 -11.31
C THR A 196 5.40 2.53 -10.46
N GLN A 197 6.71 2.69 -10.36
CA GLN A 197 7.33 3.75 -9.56
C GLN A 197 7.22 5.12 -10.24
N SER A 198 7.35 6.18 -9.46
CA SER A 198 7.45 7.54 -9.99
C SER A 198 8.69 7.68 -10.87
N GLY A 199 8.50 8.27 -12.05
CA GLY A 199 9.52 8.42 -13.08
C GLY A 199 9.73 7.19 -13.96
N ASP A 200 8.97 6.10 -13.77
CA ASP A 200 8.93 5.01 -14.75
C ASP A 200 8.34 5.53 -16.05
N THR A 201 9.17 5.68 -17.08
CA THR A 201 8.75 6.07 -18.43
C THR A 201 8.75 4.87 -19.38
N ALA A 202 9.50 3.82 -19.05
CA ALA A 202 9.66 2.65 -19.90
C ALA A 202 8.35 1.86 -20.01
N SER A 203 7.63 1.71 -18.89
CA SER A 203 6.34 1.01 -18.86
C SER A 203 5.22 1.73 -19.64
N TYR A 204 5.41 3.02 -19.96
CA TYR A 204 4.42 3.85 -20.64
C TYR A 204 4.79 4.20 -22.08
N GLN A 205 5.85 3.59 -22.62
CA GLN A 205 6.23 3.81 -24.01
C GLN A 205 5.17 3.23 -24.96
N ASN A 206 4.84 3.99 -26.01
CA ASN A 206 3.88 3.57 -27.02
C ASN A 206 4.28 2.22 -27.65
N GLY A 207 3.35 1.27 -27.68
CA GLY A 207 3.55 -0.07 -28.22
C GLY A 207 4.13 -1.09 -27.24
N VAL A 208 4.53 -0.69 -26.02
CA VAL A 208 4.90 -1.65 -24.97
C VAL A 208 3.71 -2.54 -24.66
N SER A 209 3.96 -3.84 -24.54
CA SER A 209 2.91 -4.82 -24.25
C SER A 209 2.43 -4.68 -22.81
N ALA A 210 1.12 -4.59 -22.64
CA ALA A 210 0.44 -4.59 -21.35
C ALA A 210 -0.57 -5.74 -21.29
N THR A 211 -0.88 -6.21 -20.09
CA THR A 211 -1.92 -7.22 -19.85
C THR A 211 -2.98 -6.65 -18.93
N VAL A 212 -4.23 -6.66 -19.37
CA VAL A 212 -5.39 -6.31 -18.54
C VAL A 212 -6.07 -7.59 -18.06
N TYR A 213 -6.63 -7.56 -16.85
CA TYR A 213 -7.31 -8.69 -16.20
C TYR A 213 -8.65 -8.26 -15.61
N GLY A 214 -9.60 -9.19 -15.55
CA GLY A 214 -10.87 -8.98 -14.86
C GLY A 214 -11.97 -9.97 -15.22
N TRP A 215 -13.16 -9.72 -14.67
CA TRP A 215 -14.38 -10.52 -14.80
C TRP A 215 -15.51 -9.73 -15.48
N GLY A 216 -15.18 -8.61 -16.10
CA GLY A 216 -16.14 -7.75 -16.75
C GLY A 216 -16.84 -8.39 -17.95
N ARG A 217 -17.82 -7.65 -18.48
CA ARG A 217 -18.62 -8.03 -19.63
C ARG A 217 -17.76 -8.45 -20.80
N THR A 218 -18.25 -9.45 -21.53
CA THR A 218 -17.52 -10.06 -22.63
C THR A 218 -18.13 -9.79 -24.01
N SER A 219 -19.21 -9.03 -24.03
CA SER A 219 -19.98 -8.64 -25.20
C SER A 219 -20.59 -7.25 -25.01
N SER A 220 -20.53 -6.42 -26.04
CA SER A 220 -21.24 -5.12 -26.11
C SER A 220 -22.77 -5.26 -26.09
N THR A 221 -23.30 -6.48 -26.27
CA THR A 221 -24.75 -6.72 -26.37
C THR A 221 -25.33 -7.52 -25.21
N SER A 222 -24.53 -7.80 -24.18
CA SER A 222 -24.98 -8.51 -22.97
C SER A 222 -24.38 -7.83 -21.76
N ASP A 223 -25.18 -7.65 -20.71
CA ASP A 223 -24.74 -7.10 -19.44
C ASP A 223 -24.12 -8.16 -18.51
N GLU A 224 -24.10 -9.43 -18.93
CA GLU A 224 -23.50 -10.53 -18.16
C GLU A 224 -21.97 -10.39 -18.07
N GLY A 225 -21.47 -10.36 -16.84
CA GLY A 225 -20.04 -10.48 -16.54
C GLY A 225 -19.50 -11.88 -16.81
N SER A 226 -18.18 -12.00 -16.90
CA SER A 226 -17.54 -13.29 -17.08
C SER A 226 -17.51 -14.10 -15.77
N GLN A 227 -18.06 -15.32 -15.81
CA GLN A 227 -18.01 -16.26 -14.67
C GLN A 227 -16.59 -16.75 -14.32
N THR A 228 -15.60 -16.46 -15.18
CA THR A 228 -14.20 -16.86 -15.00
C THR A 228 -13.28 -15.69 -15.28
N LEU A 229 -12.14 -15.60 -14.60
CA LEU A 229 -11.15 -14.55 -14.76
C LEU A 229 -10.59 -14.58 -16.18
N LYS A 230 -10.50 -13.41 -16.79
CA LYS A 230 -10.00 -13.22 -18.14
C LYS A 230 -8.76 -12.35 -18.15
N LYS A 231 -8.02 -12.43 -19.26
CA LYS A 231 -6.94 -11.52 -19.59
C LYS A 231 -6.93 -11.16 -21.06
N ALA A 232 -6.38 -9.99 -21.38
CA ALA A 232 -6.06 -9.60 -22.74
C ALA A 232 -4.70 -8.89 -22.79
N VAL A 233 -3.96 -9.12 -23.88
CA VAL A 233 -2.68 -8.45 -24.14
C VAL A 233 -2.93 -7.30 -25.11
N ILE A 234 -2.62 -6.09 -24.67
CA ILE A 234 -2.90 -4.86 -25.40
C ILE A 234 -1.66 -3.93 -25.42
N PRO A 235 -1.43 -3.19 -26.50
CA PRO A 235 -0.33 -2.24 -26.56
C PRO A 235 -0.64 -0.96 -25.78
N MET A 236 0.33 -0.45 -25.03
CA MET A 236 0.30 0.91 -24.47
C MET A 236 0.17 1.93 -25.61
N ARG A 237 -0.55 3.03 -25.36
CA ARG A 237 -0.71 4.13 -26.32
C ARG A 237 -0.11 5.42 -25.79
N SER A 238 0.34 6.25 -26.72
CA SER A 238 0.86 7.58 -26.40
C SER A 238 -0.26 8.50 -25.92
N ASP A 239 0.05 9.41 -24.99
CA ASP A 239 -0.86 10.48 -24.56
C ASP A 239 -1.43 11.27 -25.75
N ALA A 240 -0.64 11.47 -26.82
CA ALA A 240 -1.08 12.14 -28.04
C ALA A 240 -2.19 11.36 -28.78
N SER A 241 -2.10 10.03 -28.83
CA SER A 241 -3.15 9.19 -29.42
C SER A 241 -4.44 9.27 -28.60
N CYS A 242 -4.34 9.17 -27.28
CA CYS A 242 -5.49 9.26 -26.39
C CYS A 242 -6.15 10.65 -26.48
N SER A 243 -5.35 11.71 -26.37
CA SER A 243 -5.83 13.11 -26.43
C SER A 243 -6.44 13.45 -27.79
N SER A 244 -5.96 12.86 -28.88
CA SER A 244 -6.54 13.08 -30.21
C SER A 244 -7.97 12.56 -30.33
N TYR A 245 -8.33 11.51 -29.58
CA TYR A 245 -9.68 10.95 -29.58
C TYR A 245 -10.56 11.59 -28.50
N TYR A 246 -10.05 11.66 -27.26
CA TYR A 246 -10.80 12.11 -26.08
C TYR A 246 -10.78 13.62 -25.84
N GLY A 247 -9.89 14.37 -26.49
CA GLY A 247 -9.75 15.79 -26.25
C GLY A 247 -9.43 16.10 -24.79
N GLY A 248 -10.20 17.02 -24.18
CA GLY A 248 -10.01 17.46 -22.80
C GLY A 248 -10.39 16.43 -21.74
N ASP A 249 -11.14 15.38 -22.11
CA ASP A 249 -11.58 14.33 -21.18
C ASP A 249 -10.40 13.42 -20.76
N PHE A 250 -9.37 13.32 -21.60
CA PHE A 250 -8.13 12.62 -21.27
C PHE A 250 -7.08 13.58 -20.69
N VAL A 251 -6.75 13.40 -19.42
CA VAL A 251 -5.75 14.22 -18.74
C VAL A 251 -4.37 13.55 -18.82
N ALA A 252 -3.58 13.98 -19.80
CA ALA A 252 -2.21 13.49 -20.01
C ALA A 252 -1.36 13.59 -18.74
N GLY A 253 -0.59 12.55 -18.45
CA GLY A 253 0.20 12.43 -17.22
C GLY A 253 -0.58 11.98 -15.98
N GLN A 254 -1.91 12.09 -15.94
CA GLN A 254 -2.76 11.53 -14.88
C GLN A 254 -3.41 10.21 -15.30
N MET A 255 -3.73 10.11 -16.59
CA MET A 255 -4.32 8.94 -17.20
C MET A 255 -3.32 8.27 -18.14
N VAL A 256 -3.64 7.03 -18.52
CA VAL A 256 -3.00 6.33 -19.64
C VAL A 256 -4.06 5.58 -20.41
N CYS A 257 -3.89 5.43 -21.73
CA CYS A 257 -4.73 4.55 -22.52
C CYS A 257 -3.92 3.39 -23.13
N ALA A 258 -4.60 2.27 -23.37
CA ALA A 258 -4.02 1.08 -23.98
C ALA A 258 -5.05 0.40 -24.89
N GLY A 259 -4.57 -0.46 -25.78
CA GLY A 259 -5.41 -1.15 -26.76
C GLY A 259 -5.25 -0.64 -28.18
N ASN A 260 -5.72 -1.45 -29.13
CA ASN A 260 -6.00 -0.96 -30.47
C ASN A 260 -7.29 -0.13 -30.45
N PRO A 261 -7.44 0.85 -31.38
CA PRO A 261 -8.70 1.57 -31.47
C PRO A 261 -9.82 0.57 -31.68
N ALA A 262 -10.88 0.67 -30.88
CA ALA A 262 -12.03 -0.23 -31.01
C ALA A 262 -12.64 -0.14 -32.41
N SER A 263 -13.19 -1.25 -32.91
CA SER A 263 -13.71 -1.34 -34.28
C SER A 263 -15.09 -0.71 -34.44
N GLY A 264 -15.85 -0.54 -33.35
CA GLY A 264 -17.28 -0.24 -33.39
C GLY A 264 -18.16 -1.44 -32.99
N GLU A 265 -17.57 -2.63 -32.84
CA GLU A 265 -18.25 -3.88 -32.51
C GLU A 265 -17.31 -4.81 -31.71
N ASP A 266 -17.83 -5.91 -31.15
CA ASP A 266 -16.98 -6.87 -30.43
C ASP A 266 -15.88 -7.46 -31.33
N ALA A 267 -16.22 -7.73 -32.60
CA ALA A 267 -15.30 -8.31 -33.54
C ALA A 267 -14.16 -7.32 -33.84
N GLY A 268 -12.93 -7.72 -33.50
CA GLY A 268 -11.74 -6.89 -33.71
C GLY A 268 -11.50 -5.84 -32.62
N THR A 269 -12.34 -5.76 -31.58
CA THR A 269 -12.08 -4.93 -30.40
C THR A 269 -11.43 -5.76 -29.30
N VAL A 270 -10.45 -5.16 -28.61
CA VAL A 270 -9.89 -5.70 -27.38
C VAL A 270 -9.89 -4.65 -26.28
N SER A 271 -10.77 -4.79 -25.29
CA SER A 271 -11.00 -3.77 -24.27
C SER A 271 -11.55 -4.35 -22.96
N PRO A 272 -11.10 -3.88 -21.77
CA PRO A 272 -11.89 -4.04 -20.55
C PRO A 272 -13.28 -3.42 -20.72
N CYS A 273 -14.23 -3.94 -19.95
CA CYS A 273 -15.60 -3.47 -19.94
C CYS A 273 -16.17 -3.46 -18.52
N ASN A 274 -17.45 -3.13 -18.37
CA ASN A 274 -18.11 -3.01 -17.07
C ASN A 274 -17.87 -4.27 -16.23
N GLY A 275 -17.47 -4.10 -14.96
CA GLY A 275 -17.00 -5.18 -14.08
C GLY A 275 -15.48 -5.41 -14.08
N ASP A 276 -14.72 -4.87 -15.04
CA ASP A 276 -13.25 -4.85 -14.96
C ASP A 276 -12.72 -3.63 -14.17
N SER A 277 -13.59 -2.65 -13.87
CA SER A 277 -13.28 -1.43 -13.11
C SER A 277 -12.47 -1.73 -11.86
N GLY A 278 -11.39 -0.98 -11.64
CA GLY A 278 -10.46 -1.23 -10.53
C GLY A 278 -9.46 -2.37 -10.74
N GLY A 279 -9.61 -3.18 -11.79
CA GLY A 279 -8.65 -4.19 -12.20
C GLY A 279 -7.32 -3.60 -12.70
N PRO A 280 -6.23 -4.39 -12.74
CA PRO A 280 -4.91 -3.89 -13.13
C PRO A 280 -4.66 -3.93 -14.64
N LEU A 281 -4.00 -2.89 -15.14
CA LEU A 281 -3.19 -2.92 -16.36
C LEU A 281 -1.73 -3.19 -15.99
N VAL A 282 -1.22 -4.36 -16.36
CA VAL A 282 0.10 -4.85 -15.95
C VAL A 282 1.13 -4.67 -17.07
N VAL A 283 2.26 -4.03 -16.76
CA VAL A 283 3.41 -3.87 -17.67
C VAL A 283 4.68 -4.24 -16.90
N ASN A 284 5.54 -5.05 -17.49
CA ASN A 284 6.83 -5.45 -16.89
C ASN A 284 6.72 -5.98 -15.44
N GLY A 285 5.63 -6.68 -15.12
CA GLY A 285 5.38 -7.20 -13.78
C GLY A 285 5.03 -6.14 -12.73
N ARG A 286 4.51 -4.98 -13.15
CA ARG A 286 3.98 -3.92 -12.28
C ARG A 286 2.64 -3.40 -12.79
N ILE A 287 1.81 -2.86 -11.90
CA ILE A 287 0.54 -2.22 -12.25
C ILE A 287 0.87 -0.84 -12.81
N ALA A 288 0.75 -0.66 -14.13
CA ALA A 288 0.95 0.62 -14.82
C ALA A 288 -0.33 1.47 -14.84
N GLY A 289 -1.49 0.84 -14.71
CA GLY A 289 -2.77 1.54 -14.62
C GLY A 289 -3.83 0.75 -13.86
N VAL A 290 -4.83 1.46 -13.35
CA VAL A 290 -6.06 0.89 -12.78
C VAL A 290 -7.20 1.15 -13.77
N VAL A 291 -7.97 0.12 -14.15
CA VAL A 291 -9.10 0.25 -15.08
C VAL A 291 -10.06 1.30 -14.51
N SER A 292 -10.32 2.35 -15.29
CA SER A 292 -11.01 3.56 -14.81
C SER A 292 -12.31 3.77 -15.56
N TRP A 293 -12.23 4.17 -16.83
CA TRP A 293 -13.42 4.43 -17.64
C TRP A 293 -13.21 4.04 -19.10
N GLY A 294 -14.34 3.95 -19.81
CA GLY A 294 -14.39 3.60 -21.21
C GLY A 294 -15.47 4.37 -21.94
N VAL A 295 -15.80 3.85 -23.12
CA VAL A 295 -16.84 4.38 -23.99
C VAL A 295 -18.08 3.51 -23.91
N ARG A 296 -19.21 4.01 -24.43
CA ARG A 296 -20.44 3.25 -24.55
C ARG A 296 -20.21 1.84 -25.11
N ASP A 297 -20.78 0.86 -24.43
CA ASP A 297 -20.73 -0.57 -24.76
C ASP A 297 -19.29 -1.10 -24.96
N CYS A 298 -18.29 -0.36 -24.48
CA CYS A 298 -16.85 -0.65 -24.52
C CYS A 298 -16.23 -0.75 -25.94
N VAL A 299 -17.03 -0.58 -27.01
CA VAL A 299 -16.61 -0.84 -28.40
C VAL A 299 -16.68 0.37 -29.33
N ALA A 300 -16.96 1.59 -28.83
CA ALA A 300 -17.15 2.76 -29.69
C ALA A 300 -15.94 2.98 -30.63
N SER A 301 -16.21 3.09 -31.94
CA SER A 301 -15.17 3.05 -32.97
C SER A 301 -14.10 4.14 -32.77
N GLY A 302 -12.84 3.74 -32.79
CA GLY A 302 -11.69 4.63 -32.58
C GLY A 302 -11.27 4.83 -31.12
N ALA A 303 -12.07 4.36 -30.15
CA ALA A 303 -11.79 4.52 -28.73
C ALA A 303 -10.64 3.65 -28.22
N TYR A 304 -10.05 4.06 -27.10
CA TYR A 304 -9.06 3.31 -26.34
C TYR A 304 -9.50 3.16 -24.88
N SER A 305 -9.26 2.03 -24.23
CA SER A 305 -9.55 1.91 -22.80
C SER A 305 -8.65 2.81 -21.97
N VAL A 306 -9.21 3.49 -20.97
CA VAL A 306 -8.50 4.47 -20.14
C VAL A 306 -8.32 3.96 -18.71
N TYR A 307 -7.15 4.25 -18.16
CA TYR A 307 -6.71 3.77 -16.87
C TYR A 307 -6.13 4.93 -16.05
N ALA A 308 -6.30 4.91 -14.74
CA ALA A 308 -5.61 5.83 -13.83
C ALA A 308 -4.13 5.48 -13.78
N LYS A 309 -3.25 6.45 -14.08
CA LYS A 309 -1.80 6.21 -14.20
C LYS A 309 -1.14 6.05 -12.83
N THR A 310 -0.79 4.82 -12.47
CA THR A 310 -0.28 4.52 -11.14
C THR A 310 1.04 5.22 -10.80
N SER A 311 1.97 5.39 -11.75
CA SER A 311 3.25 6.09 -11.48
C SER A 311 3.07 7.53 -11.00
N THR A 312 1.94 8.16 -11.34
CA THR A 312 1.61 9.53 -10.92
C THR A 312 1.07 9.56 -9.50
N TYR A 313 0.36 8.51 -9.09
CA TYR A 313 -0.29 8.43 -7.79
C TYR A 313 0.44 7.53 -6.78
N VAL A 314 1.54 6.89 -7.18
CA VAL A 314 2.27 5.92 -6.34
C VAL A 314 2.74 6.50 -5.01
N GLY A 315 3.06 7.81 -4.94
CA GLY A 315 3.33 8.50 -3.67
C GLY A 315 2.16 8.44 -2.69
N GLN A 316 0.94 8.63 -3.19
CA GLN A 316 -0.27 8.55 -2.38
C GLN A 316 -0.65 7.09 -2.08
N ILE A 317 -0.50 6.19 -3.06
CA ILE A 317 -0.81 4.77 -2.91
C ILE A 317 0.11 4.14 -1.86
N ASN A 318 1.44 4.28 -2.02
CA ASN A 318 2.41 3.66 -1.12
C ASN A 318 2.26 4.14 0.32
N ALA A 319 1.83 5.38 0.55
CA ALA A 319 1.56 5.84 1.90
C ALA A 319 0.41 5.10 2.60
N ARG A 320 -0.52 4.48 1.86
CA ARG A 320 -1.57 3.60 2.41
C ARG A 320 -1.15 2.16 2.53
N VAL A 321 -0.12 1.77 1.77
CA VAL A 321 0.45 0.42 1.76
C VAL A 321 1.48 0.26 2.88
N ASP A 322 2.29 1.28 3.11
CA ASP A 322 3.43 1.28 4.03
C ASP A 322 3.07 1.81 5.44
N ASP A 323 1.80 2.15 5.66
CA ASP A 323 1.34 2.60 6.96
C ASP A 323 1.56 1.52 8.02
N THR A 324 1.88 1.95 9.23
CA THR A 324 1.92 1.05 10.38
C THR A 324 1.11 1.61 11.49
N ASP A 325 0.51 0.69 12.20
CA ASP A 325 -0.60 0.96 13.07
C ASP A 325 -0.63 -0.17 14.10
N LEU A 326 -0.45 0.15 15.39
CA LEU A 326 -0.40 -0.88 16.43
C LEU A 326 -1.80 -1.28 16.90
N ASN A 327 -2.79 -0.41 16.74
CA ASN A 327 -4.13 -0.57 17.29
C ASN A 327 -5.23 -0.65 16.21
N PHE A 328 -4.85 -0.64 14.93
CA PHE A 328 -5.71 -0.70 13.76
C PHE A 328 -6.63 0.52 13.59
N ASP A 329 -6.20 1.71 14.04
CA ASP A 329 -6.93 2.99 13.93
C ASP A 329 -6.53 3.87 12.71
N GLY A 330 -5.63 3.38 11.88
CA GLY A 330 -5.10 4.02 10.68
C GLY A 330 -3.98 5.02 10.93
N ARG A 331 -3.38 5.05 12.13
CA ARG A 331 -2.30 6.00 12.48
C ARG A 331 -1.07 5.30 13.05
N ALA A 332 0.08 5.92 12.81
CA ALA A 332 1.34 5.49 13.37
C ALA A 332 1.46 5.85 14.86
N ASP A 333 1.68 4.83 15.65
CA ASP A 333 1.83 4.90 17.10
C ASP A 333 3.30 5.06 17.52
N LEU A 334 3.56 5.26 18.82
CA LEU A 334 4.92 5.49 19.34
C LEU A 334 5.32 4.48 20.40
N PHE A 335 6.41 3.76 20.15
CA PHE A 335 7.19 3.09 21.18
C PHE A 335 8.06 4.12 21.93
N ALA A 336 8.02 4.10 23.26
CA ALA A 336 8.92 4.89 24.09
C ALA A 336 9.33 4.15 25.36
N ARG A 337 10.62 4.23 25.70
CA ARG A 337 11.17 3.61 26.91
C ARG A 337 11.85 4.62 27.82
N THR A 338 11.58 4.49 29.13
CA THR A 338 12.21 5.26 30.20
C THR A 338 13.67 4.86 30.43
N SER A 339 14.43 5.71 31.14
CA SER A 339 15.80 5.37 31.54
C SER A 339 15.90 4.21 32.52
N ALA A 340 14.81 3.89 33.23
CA ALA A 340 14.73 2.75 34.14
C ALA A 340 14.36 1.43 33.45
N GLY A 341 14.22 1.42 32.12
CA GLY A 341 13.90 0.21 31.35
C GLY A 341 12.43 0.06 31.00
N GLN A 342 11.51 0.67 31.74
CA GLN A 342 10.07 0.54 31.47
C GLN A 342 9.69 1.10 30.10
N ALA A 343 9.13 0.25 29.23
CA ALA A 343 8.65 0.59 27.89
C ALA A 343 7.13 0.73 27.81
N TRP A 344 6.69 1.51 26.83
CA TRP A 344 5.30 1.85 26.57
C TRP A 344 5.03 1.97 25.08
N GLU A 345 3.80 1.63 24.70
CA GLU A 345 3.18 2.01 23.43
C GLU A 345 2.23 3.17 23.68
N TYR A 346 2.37 4.26 22.95
CA TYR A 346 1.48 5.41 22.97
C TYR A 346 0.69 5.47 21.68
N TYR A 347 -0.63 5.57 21.80
CA TYR A 347 -1.49 5.59 20.62
C TYR A 347 -1.69 7.01 20.09
N SER A 348 -1.63 7.17 18.77
CA SER A 348 -1.85 8.45 18.12
C SER A 348 -3.31 8.85 18.11
N ARG A 349 -3.57 10.12 18.44
CA ARG A 349 -4.87 10.79 18.22
C ARG A 349 -4.79 11.83 17.12
N GLY A 350 -3.76 11.71 16.28
CA GLY A 350 -3.49 12.54 15.12
C GLY A 350 -2.61 13.75 15.40
N THR A 351 -2.87 14.48 16.49
CA THR A 351 -2.07 15.64 16.92
C THR A 351 -1.57 15.55 18.37
N THR A 352 -1.99 14.51 19.07
CA THR A 352 -1.58 14.19 20.44
C THR A 352 -1.36 12.69 20.56
N LEU A 353 -0.71 12.26 21.64
CA LEU A 353 -0.59 10.86 22.02
C LEU A 353 -1.47 10.61 23.25
N GLY A 354 -2.27 9.55 23.24
CA GLY A 354 -3.20 9.26 24.33
C GLY A 354 -3.63 7.80 24.39
N GLY A 355 -3.91 7.31 25.60
CA GLY A 355 -3.93 5.86 25.83
C GLY A 355 -2.50 5.30 25.74
N ARG A 356 -2.15 4.37 26.63
CA ARG A 356 -0.86 3.69 26.54
C ARG A 356 -0.94 2.27 27.06
N PHE A 357 -0.12 1.41 26.50
CA PHE A 357 0.06 0.04 26.95
C PHE A 357 1.46 -0.14 27.54
N SER A 358 1.58 -0.83 28.68
CA SER A 358 2.87 -1.12 29.30
C SER A 358 3.48 -2.37 28.64
N LEU A 359 4.69 -2.23 28.10
CA LEU A 359 5.45 -3.35 27.52
C LEU A 359 6.43 -3.99 28.51
N GLY A 360 6.37 -3.60 29.79
CA GLY A 360 7.25 -4.09 30.84
C GLY A 360 8.70 -3.59 30.70
N ASP A 361 9.63 -4.40 31.20
CA ASP A 361 11.05 -4.07 31.24
C ASP A 361 11.74 -4.31 29.90
N TRP A 362 12.33 -3.23 29.35
CA TRP A 362 13.17 -3.16 28.17
C TRP A 362 14.51 -2.46 28.50
N SER A 363 15.08 -2.74 29.68
CA SER A 363 16.41 -2.26 30.09
C SER A 363 17.55 -2.94 29.33
N GLY A 364 17.32 -4.13 28.75
CA GLY A 364 18.31 -4.92 28.02
C GLY A 364 18.60 -4.45 26.59
N GLU A 365 17.88 -3.45 26.10
CA GLU A 365 17.82 -3.02 24.70
C GLU A 365 18.44 -1.63 24.54
N ASN A 366 19.03 -1.34 23.39
CA ASN A 366 19.62 -0.02 23.12
C ASN A 366 19.19 0.59 21.79
N LEU A 367 18.32 -0.10 21.06
CA LEU A 367 17.71 0.34 19.81
C LEU A 367 16.40 -0.41 19.61
N VAL A 368 15.36 0.30 19.17
CA VAL A 368 14.07 -0.26 18.74
C VAL A 368 13.65 0.51 17.49
N ARG A 369 13.13 -0.19 16.48
CA ARG A 369 12.53 0.37 15.28
C ARG A 369 11.16 -0.22 15.05
N GLN A 370 10.19 0.64 14.78
CA GLN A 370 8.86 0.27 14.34
C GLN A 370 8.87 0.04 12.82
N ALA A 371 8.38 -1.12 12.37
CA ALA A 371 8.31 -1.48 10.94
C ALA A 371 7.29 -2.59 10.72
N ASP A 372 6.85 -2.77 9.48
CA ASP A 372 6.13 -3.97 8.99
C ASP A 372 7.04 -4.65 7.96
N LEU A 373 7.99 -5.47 8.41
CA LEU A 373 9.06 -6.04 7.61
C LEU A 373 8.60 -7.15 6.66
N ASP A 374 7.41 -7.73 6.87
CA ASP A 374 6.86 -8.77 6.00
C ASP A 374 5.59 -8.35 5.23
N ARG A 375 5.21 -7.06 5.34
CA ARG A 375 4.11 -6.41 4.62
C ARG A 375 2.78 -7.12 4.86
N ASP A 376 2.57 -7.62 6.09
CA ASP A 376 1.33 -8.27 6.52
C ASP A 376 0.32 -7.29 7.14
N GLY A 377 0.70 -6.01 7.23
CA GLY A 377 -0.12 -4.93 7.75
C GLY A 377 -0.09 -4.81 9.27
N ARG A 378 0.77 -5.60 9.95
CA ARG A 378 0.93 -5.54 11.40
C ARG A 378 2.26 -4.90 11.71
N GLN A 379 2.25 -3.99 12.68
CA GLN A 379 3.51 -3.42 13.12
C GLN A 379 4.32 -4.43 13.97
N GLU A 380 5.62 -4.46 13.72
CA GLU A 380 6.64 -5.18 14.46
C GLU A 380 7.72 -4.26 15.03
N TYR A 381 8.57 -4.88 15.86
CA TYR A 381 9.79 -4.28 16.36
C TYR A 381 11.03 -4.96 15.80
N LEU A 382 11.91 -4.18 15.20
CA LEU A 382 13.31 -4.55 15.00
C LEU A 382 14.14 -3.90 16.11
N TYR A 383 14.70 -4.69 17.02
CA TYR A 383 15.40 -4.17 18.19
C TYR A 383 16.76 -4.80 18.40
N ARG A 384 17.65 -4.07 19.07
CA ARG A 384 19.01 -4.52 19.37
C ARG A 384 19.22 -4.61 20.87
N THR A 385 19.70 -5.77 21.30
CA THR A 385 20.10 -6.00 22.70
C THR A 385 21.41 -5.26 23.02
N SER A 386 21.68 -5.06 24.31
CA SER A 386 22.93 -4.48 24.80
C SER A 386 24.15 -5.36 24.49
N ALA A 387 23.95 -6.66 24.27
CA ALA A 387 24.97 -7.58 23.76
C ALA A 387 25.22 -7.43 22.24
N GLY A 388 24.48 -6.57 21.55
CA GLY A 388 24.65 -6.34 20.11
C GLY A 388 24.03 -7.41 19.22
N VAL A 389 22.96 -8.07 19.68
CA VAL A 389 22.14 -8.99 18.87
C VAL A 389 20.95 -8.22 18.33
N LEU A 390 20.71 -8.31 17.01
CA LEU A 390 19.53 -7.74 16.35
C LEU A 390 18.42 -8.80 16.30
N ARG A 391 17.21 -8.40 16.65
CA ARG A 391 16.03 -9.28 16.78
C ARG A 391 14.82 -8.65 16.12
N TRP A 392 13.94 -9.49 15.59
CA TRP A 392 12.67 -9.12 14.99
C TRP A 392 11.53 -9.74 15.81
N PHE A 393 10.66 -8.90 16.35
CA PHE A 393 9.55 -9.31 17.21
C PHE A 393 8.21 -8.92 16.59
N ARG A 394 7.43 -9.95 16.25
CA ARG A 394 6.10 -9.86 15.64
C ARG A 394 5.02 -9.65 16.70
N ILE A 395 4.97 -8.46 17.29
CA ILE A 395 4.10 -8.13 18.43
C ILE A 395 2.60 -8.19 18.12
N ASN A 396 2.20 -7.74 16.93
CA ASN A 396 0.81 -7.85 16.45
C ASN A 396 0.60 -9.08 15.54
N GLY A 397 1.60 -9.96 15.46
CA GLY A 397 1.57 -11.22 14.72
C GLY A 397 1.39 -12.44 15.63
N ASP A 398 2.20 -13.47 15.41
CA ASP A 398 2.21 -14.71 16.20
C ASP A 398 3.03 -14.60 17.51
N GLY A 399 3.55 -13.41 17.84
CA GLY A 399 4.38 -13.19 19.02
C GLY A 399 5.76 -13.86 18.95
N ALA A 400 6.21 -14.25 17.76
CA ALA A 400 7.54 -14.79 17.56
C ALA A 400 8.61 -13.70 17.68
N ASP A 401 9.71 -14.06 18.31
CA ASP A 401 10.87 -13.21 18.53
C ASP A 401 12.11 -13.93 17.98
N VAL A 402 12.52 -13.50 16.78
CA VAL A 402 13.52 -14.18 15.95
C VAL A 402 14.84 -13.42 16.00
N THR A 403 15.94 -14.15 16.13
CA THR A 403 17.28 -13.55 16.00
C THR A 403 17.59 -13.30 14.53
N VAL A 404 17.79 -12.03 14.16
CA VAL A 404 18.26 -11.62 12.83
C VAL A 404 19.77 -11.87 12.70
N GLY A 405 20.53 -11.55 13.75
CA GLY A 405 21.96 -11.86 13.80
C GLY A 405 22.69 -11.25 15.00
N SER A 406 23.95 -11.67 15.20
CA SER A 406 24.86 -11.11 16.20
C SER A 406 25.83 -10.09 15.58
N GLY A 407 26.63 -9.40 16.40
CA GLY A 407 27.65 -8.45 15.93
C GLY A 407 27.13 -7.05 15.57
N TRP A 408 25.82 -6.80 15.71
CA TRP A 408 25.19 -5.51 15.44
C TRP A 408 25.58 -4.41 16.43
N GLY A 409 26.30 -4.75 17.50
CA GLY A 409 27.01 -3.76 18.34
C GLY A 409 28.13 -3.01 17.61
N ALA A 410 28.55 -3.48 16.42
CA ALA A 410 29.45 -2.76 15.52
C ALA A 410 28.77 -1.57 14.81
N MET A 411 27.43 -1.58 14.73
CA MET A 411 26.65 -0.49 14.14
C MET A 411 26.40 0.60 15.18
N LYS A 412 26.61 1.86 14.82
CA LYS A 412 26.23 3.01 15.64
C LYS A 412 24.72 3.22 15.59
N ASN A 413 24.14 3.18 14.39
CA ASN A 413 22.70 3.38 14.16
C ASN A 413 22.13 2.30 13.23
N VAL A 414 20.86 1.98 13.42
CA VAL A 414 20.03 1.15 12.53
C VAL A 414 18.72 1.89 12.28
N LEU A 415 18.21 1.85 11.06
CA LEU A 415 16.99 2.49 10.59
C LEU A 415 16.23 1.51 9.69
N VAL A 416 14.92 1.66 9.62
CA VAL A 416 14.06 0.97 8.64
C VAL A 416 13.25 2.04 7.91
N PRO A 417 13.84 2.71 6.91
CA PRO A 417 13.21 3.83 6.24
C PRO A 417 11.99 3.44 5.38
N GLY A 418 11.88 2.17 4.97
CA GLY A 418 10.88 1.69 4.01
C GLY A 418 11.55 0.93 2.87
N ASP A 419 10.87 0.80 1.73
CA ASP A 419 11.43 0.19 0.52
C ASP A 419 12.38 1.16 -0.20
N MET A 420 13.68 0.97 0.00
CA MET A 420 14.76 1.73 -0.62
C MET A 420 15.22 1.12 -1.95
N THR A 421 14.96 -0.17 -2.16
CA THR A 421 15.42 -0.94 -3.33
C THR A 421 14.42 -1.02 -4.47
N GLY A 422 13.16 -0.65 -4.22
CA GLY A 422 12.07 -0.68 -5.18
C GLY A 422 11.44 -2.06 -5.37
N ASP A 423 11.73 -3.02 -4.49
CA ASP A 423 11.19 -4.39 -4.55
C ASP A 423 9.93 -4.59 -3.69
N ALA A 424 9.44 -3.50 -3.09
CA ALA A 424 8.32 -3.38 -2.15
C ALA A 424 8.48 -4.08 -0.81
N LEU A 425 9.70 -4.48 -0.46
CA LEU A 425 10.02 -5.01 0.85
C LEU A 425 10.78 -3.94 1.65
N PRO A 426 10.47 -3.74 2.94
CA PRO A 426 11.21 -2.74 3.70
C PRO A 426 12.67 -3.14 3.90
N ASP A 427 13.53 -2.16 3.67
CA ASP A 427 14.97 -2.31 3.77
C ASP A 427 15.50 -1.74 5.08
N LEU A 428 16.72 -2.13 5.41
CA LEU A 428 17.43 -1.65 6.59
C LEU A 428 18.63 -0.80 6.18
N LEU A 429 18.78 0.36 6.83
CA LEU A 429 20.01 1.16 6.76
C LEU A 429 20.77 1.04 8.08
N ALA A 430 22.07 0.74 8.01
CA ALA A 430 22.93 0.67 9.18
C ALA A 430 24.17 1.54 9.00
N GLN A 431 24.40 2.42 9.97
CA GLN A 431 25.62 3.20 10.05
C GLN A 431 26.60 2.51 11.01
N ASP A 432 27.81 2.22 10.55
CA ASP A 432 28.85 1.69 11.43
C ASP A 432 29.58 2.77 12.23
N LYS A 433 30.39 2.35 13.20
CA LYS A 433 31.16 3.26 14.07
C LYS A 433 32.19 4.12 13.33
N SER A 434 32.60 3.73 12.12
CA SER A 434 33.50 4.52 11.27
C SER A 434 32.76 5.59 10.45
N GLY A 435 31.42 5.57 10.48
CA GLY A 435 30.59 6.52 9.74
C GLY A 435 30.31 6.10 8.30
N TYR A 436 30.51 4.83 7.96
CA TYR A 436 29.99 4.26 6.72
C TYR A 436 28.52 3.86 6.89
N LEU A 437 27.73 4.07 5.84
CA LEU A 437 26.33 3.67 5.76
C LEU A 437 26.19 2.49 4.80
N TRP A 438 25.43 1.51 5.24
CA TRP A 438 25.17 0.26 4.54
C TRP A 438 23.66 0.08 4.35
N LEU A 439 23.26 -0.33 3.15
CA LEU A 439 21.90 -0.77 2.84
C LEU A 439 21.84 -2.28 2.92
N TYR A 440 20.82 -2.81 3.58
CA TYR A 440 20.54 -4.23 3.72
C TYR A 440 19.19 -4.49 3.05
N PRO A 441 19.18 -5.07 1.83
CA PRO A 441 17.94 -5.38 1.13
C PRO A 441 17.03 -6.28 1.96
N GLY A 442 15.75 -5.92 2.09
CA GLY A 442 14.74 -6.72 2.76
C GLY A 442 14.48 -8.05 2.05
N ARG A 443 13.92 -9.01 2.78
CA ARG A 443 13.43 -10.28 2.20
C ARG A 443 11.97 -10.56 2.52
N GLY A 444 11.26 -9.62 3.14
CA GLY A 444 9.83 -9.78 3.45
C GLY A 444 9.55 -10.86 4.50
N ASN A 445 10.53 -11.18 5.34
CA ASN A 445 10.43 -12.24 6.35
C ASN A 445 11.31 -11.96 7.58
N GLY A 446 11.59 -10.68 7.82
CA GLY A 446 12.47 -10.19 8.88
C GLY A 446 13.96 -10.52 8.73
N THR A 447 14.37 -11.14 7.62
CA THR A 447 15.79 -11.31 7.26
C THR A 447 16.18 -10.35 6.14
N PHE A 448 17.49 -10.19 5.95
CA PHE A 448 18.06 -9.26 4.99
C PHE A 448 19.07 -9.94 4.06
N GLY A 449 19.18 -9.43 2.83
CA GLY A 449 20.17 -9.82 1.85
C GLY A 449 21.58 -9.28 2.16
N THR A 450 22.50 -9.54 1.23
CA THR A 450 23.86 -9.02 1.32
C THR A 450 23.85 -7.50 1.31
N ARG A 451 24.54 -6.89 2.28
CA ARG A 451 24.61 -5.43 2.38
C ARG A 451 25.32 -4.80 1.19
N VAL A 452 24.84 -3.64 0.79
CA VAL A 452 25.41 -2.77 -0.25
C VAL A 452 25.97 -1.51 0.42
N SER A 453 27.14 -1.06 -0.04
CA SER A 453 27.73 0.18 0.46
C SER A 453 26.97 1.39 -0.08
N VAL A 454 26.46 2.23 0.81
CA VAL A 454 25.91 3.54 0.42
C VAL A 454 27.02 4.60 0.37
N GLY A 455 27.98 4.52 1.31
CA GLY A 455 29.19 5.35 1.32
C GLY A 455 29.62 5.80 2.71
N SER A 456 30.71 6.57 2.77
CA SER A 456 31.29 7.14 3.99
C SER A 456 30.79 8.55 4.31
N GLY A 457 31.19 9.09 5.47
CA GLY A 457 30.96 10.50 5.83
C GLY A 457 29.68 10.74 6.62
N TRP A 458 28.93 9.69 6.95
CA TRP A 458 27.70 9.80 7.72
C TRP A 458 27.96 10.01 9.21
N GLY A 459 29.17 9.76 9.71
CA GLY A 459 29.51 9.86 11.13
C GLY A 459 29.28 11.25 11.75
N VAL A 460 29.26 12.30 10.92
CA VAL A 460 28.98 13.70 11.31
C VAL A 460 27.48 14.06 11.29
N MET A 461 26.63 13.14 10.81
CA MET A 461 25.19 13.34 10.70
C MET A 461 24.44 12.60 11.80
N THR A 462 23.32 13.18 12.23
CA THR A 462 22.27 12.44 12.94
C THR A 462 21.25 11.99 11.90
N ILE A 463 21.12 10.68 11.67
CA ILE A 463 20.23 10.11 10.65
C ILE A 463 18.92 9.60 11.27
N THR A 464 17.81 9.81 10.57
CA THR A 464 16.46 9.35 10.94
C THR A 464 15.58 9.28 9.69
N GLY A 465 14.34 8.83 9.81
CA GLY A 465 13.37 8.83 8.72
C GLY A 465 12.70 7.47 8.51
N ARG A 466 11.42 7.55 8.14
CA ARG A 466 10.57 6.43 7.78
C ARG A 466 9.45 6.91 6.87
N GLY A 467 9.39 6.36 5.67
CA GLY A 467 8.43 6.71 4.62
C GLY A 467 8.97 7.73 3.62
N ASP A 468 8.04 8.26 2.82
CA ASP A 468 8.29 9.20 1.72
C ASP A 468 8.03 10.65 2.18
N TYR A 469 9.11 11.43 2.31
CA TYR A 469 9.05 12.84 2.71
C TYR A 469 8.96 13.79 1.50
N THR A 470 9.28 13.31 0.30
CA THR A 470 9.23 14.07 -0.94
C THR A 470 7.92 13.97 -1.70
N GLY A 471 7.11 12.95 -1.42
CA GLY A 471 5.85 12.64 -2.11
C GLY A 471 6.04 11.92 -3.44
N ASP A 472 7.21 11.36 -3.73
CA ASP A 472 7.51 10.70 -5.02
C ASP A 472 7.27 9.17 -5.00
N GLY A 473 6.76 8.63 -3.89
CA GLY A 473 6.48 7.21 -3.67
C GLY A 473 7.68 6.34 -3.40
N LYS A 474 8.85 6.93 -3.11
CA LYS A 474 10.04 6.21 -2.67
C LYS A 474 10.36 6.54 -1.22
N ALA A 475 10.88 5.57 -0.49
CA ALA A 475 11.32 5.81 0.87
C ALA A 475 12.52 6.77 0.88
N ASP A 476 12.48 7.72 1.81
CA ASP A 476 13.46 8.78 1.97
C ASP A 476 14.19 8.67 3.30
N MET A 477 15.32 9.39 3.42
CA MET A 477 16.00 9.54 4.70
C MET A 477 16.19 11.01 5.06
N LEU A 478 16.06 11.31 6.34
CA LEU A 478 16.38 12.62 6.91
C LEU A 478 17.74 12.56 7.58
N ALA A 479 18.53 13.61 7.44
CA ALA A 479 19.75 13.76 8.22
C ALA A 479 19.97 15.18 8.69
N ARG A 480 20.34 15.31 9.96
CA ARG A 480 20.72 16.58 10.58
C ARG A 480 22.23 16.71 10.64
N ASP A 481 22.77 17.85 10.20
CA ASP A 481 24.20 18.14 10.29
C ASP A 481 24.61 18.82 11.61
N THR A 482 25.92 18.95 11.85
CA THR A 482 26.45 19.52 13.10
C THR A 482 26.06 20.99 13.34
N SER A 483 25.66 21.72 12.30
CA SER A 483 25.15 23.10 12.41
C SER A 483 23.67 23.17 12.74
N GLY A 484 22.97 22.03 12.84
CA GLY A 484 21.54 21.98 13.10
C GLY A 484 20.67 22.23 11.87
N ARG A 485 21.21 22.02 10.66
CA ARG A 485 20.42 22.00 9.42
C ARG A 485 19.85 20.62 9.17
N LEU A 486 18.64 20.57 8.63
CA LEU A 486 18.00 19.34 8.19
C LEU A 486 18.13 19.18 6.68
N TRP A 487 18.46 17.95 6.28
CA TRP A 487 18.57 17.53 4.90
C TRP A 487 17.61 16.37 4.64
N VAL A 488 16.92 16.42 3.51
CA VAL A 488 16.24 15.24 2.93
C VAL A 488 17.22 14.58 1.96
N TYR A 489 17.33 13.27 2.02
CA TYR A 489 18.04 12.43 1.06
C TYR A 489 16.99 11.64 0.30
N PRO A 490 16.55 12.11 -0.87
CA PRO A 490 15.49 11.45 -1.60
C PRO A 490 15.95 10.09 -2.11
N GLY A 491 15.15 9.05 -1.88
CA GLY A 491 15.42 7.69 -2.33
C GLY A 491 15.42 7.57 -3.86
N ARG A 492 16.21 6.64 -4.40
CA ARG A 492 16.11 6.27 -5.83
C ARG A 492 15.18 5.08 -6.08
N GLY A 493 14.82 4.31 -5.04
CA GLY A 493 14.10 3.04 -5.21
C GLY A 493 14.96 2.00 -5.95
N THR A 494 16.25 1.96 -5.62
CA THR A 494 17.23 0.99 -6.13
C THR A 494 18.39 0.85 -5.15
N ALA A 495 18.93 -0.38 -5.04
CA ALA A 495 20.08 -0.65 -4.18
C ALA A 495 21.36 0.08 -4.62
N THR A 496 21.50 0.36 -5.92
CA THR A 496 22.68 1.02 -6.48
C THR A 496 22.49 2.52 -6.48
N ALA A 497 23.41 3.26 -5.86
CA ALA A 497 23.27 4.69 -5.69
C ALA A 497 21.93 5.05 -4.99
N THR A 498 21.78 4.56 -3.75
CA THR A 498 20.52 4.57 -2.97
C THR A 498 19.80 5.92 -2.91
N PHE A 499 20.53 7.04 -2.86
CA PHE A 499 19.95 8.39 -2.72
C PHE A 499 20.33 9.32 -3.85
N THR A 500 19.40 10.17 -4.28
CA THR A 500 19.69 11.34 -5.11
C THR A 500 20.49 12.39 -4.33
N ASN A 501 20.73 13.56 -4.94
CA ASN A 501 21.39 14.66 -4.25
C ASN A 501 20.53 15.11 -3.06
N ARG A 502 21.16 15.26 -1.90
CA ARG A 502 20.46 15.77 -0.71
C ARG A 502 19.91 17.18 -0.95
N VAL A 503 18.75 17.46 -0.37
CA VAL A 503 18.06 18.75 -0.46
C VAL A 503 18.02 19.39 0.92
N LEU A 504 18.35 20.67 1.01
CA LEU A 504 18.28 21.41 2.27
C LEU A 504 16.80 21.67 2.60
N ALA A 505 16.32 21.06 3.69
CA ALA A 505 14.93 21.16 4.13
C ALA A 505 14.74 22.10 5.33
N GLY A 506 15.81 22.36 6.09
CA GLY A 506 15.77 23.25 7.23
C GLY A 506 17.11 23.94 7.45
N THR A 507 17.11 25.27 7.55
CA THR A 507 18.31 26.10 7.65
C THR A 507 18.89 26.21 9.05
N SER A 508 18.11 25.93 10.10
CA SER A 508 18.53 25.93 11.50
C SER A 508 17.44 25.30 12.39
N GLY A 509 17.71 25.16 13.69
CA GLY A 509 16.70 24.79 14.69
C GLY A 509 16.46 23.28 14.87
N TRP A 510 17.16 22.42 14.13
CA TRP A 510 17.01 20.96 14.23
C TRP A 510 17.92 20.31 15.28
N ASN A 511 18.33 21.04 16.31
CA ASN A 511 19.16 20.49 17.40
C ASN A 511 18.28 19.79 18.47
N PHE A 512 17.45 18.85 18.03
CA PHE A 512 16.62 18.02 18.93
C PHE A 512 17.47 16.97 19.66
N THR A 513 17.00 16.59 20.85
CA THR A 513 17.65 15.57 21.68
C THR A 513 17.25 14.15 21.28
N ALA A 514 16.15 13.99 20.55
CA ALA A 514 15.71 12.73 19.97
C ALA A 514 14.79 12.97 18.77
N TYR A 515 14.76 11.97 17.88
CA TYR A 515 13.86 11.86 16.75
C TYR A 515 13.15 10.51 16.83
N ALA A 516 11.87 10.48 16.48
CA ALA A 516 11.06 9.28 16.32
C ALA A 516 10.34 9.38 14.98
N ALA A 517 10.64 8.46 14.06
CA ALA A 517 10.10 8.43 12.72
C ALA A 517 9.23 7.18 12.60
N THR A 518 7.98 7.30 13.03
CA THR A 518 7.07 6.16 13.15
C THR A 518 6.18 5.98 11.92
N GLY A 519 6.13 6.94 11.00
CA GLY A 519 5.28 6.90 9.80
C GLY A 519 4.23 8.00 9.85
N ASP A 520 3.00 7.71 9.40
CA ASP A 520 1.87 8.64 9.32
C ASP A 520 1.14 8.77 10.66
N VAL A 521 1.55 9.72 11.50
CA VAL A 521 1.02 9.89 12.86
C VAL A 521 -0.35 10.55 12.83
N ASN A 522 -0.62 11.43 11.86
CA ASN A 522 -1.91 12.13 11.76
C ASN A 522 -3.01 11.37 11.00
N GLY A 523 -2.64 10.35 10.21
CA GLY A 523 -3.52 9.55 9.37
C GLY A 523 -3.80 10.19 8.01
N ASP A 524 -3.03 11.20 7.60
CA ASP A 524 -3.25 11.92 6.33
C ASP A 524 -2.59 11.26 5.12
N GLY A 525 -1.85 10.17 5.35
CA GLY A 525 -1.09 9.41 4.36
C GLY A 525 0.21 10.06 3.96
N ARG A 526 0.89 10.72 4.88
CA ARG A 526 2.22 11.26 4.65
C ARG A 526 3.12 10.88 5.81
N ALA A 527 4.40 10.69 5.50
CA ALA A 527 5.39 10.41 6.53
C ALA A 527 5.54 11.63 7.45
N ASP A 528 5.33 11.42 8.75
CA ASP A 528 5.52 12.42 9.79
C ASP A 528 6.88 12.23 10.49
N LEU A 529 7.22 13.20 11.33
CA LEU A 529 8.36 13.12 12.23
C LEU A 529 7.99 13.67 13.61
N MET A 530 8.30 12.92 14.66
CA MET A 530 8.28 13.43 16.02
C MET A 530 9.71 13.79 16.46
N ALA A 531 9.86 14.90 17.17
CA ALA A 531 11.14 15.35 17.68
C ALA A 531 11.02 15.94 19.09
N ARG A 532 11.97 15.58 19.96
CA ARG A 532 12.00 16.04 21.34
C ARG A 532 13.05 17.12 21.54
N ASP A 533 12.63 18.28 22.05
CA ASP A 533 13.56 19.37 22.37
C ASP A 533 14.31 19.15 23.70
N SER A 534 15.18 20.09 24.05
CA SER A 534 15.97 20.04 25.29
C SER A 534 15.16 20.31 26.55
N ALA A 535 13.97 20.91 26.43
CA ALA A 535 13.04 21.10 27.53
C ALA A 535 12.15 19.87 27.78
N GLY A 536 12.32 18.80 26.97
CA GLY A 536 11.51 17.60 27.06
C GLY A 536 10.11 17.77 26.46
N VAL A 537 9.92 18.74 25.57
CA VAL A 537 8.69 18.85 24.77
C VAL A 537 8.83 17.97 23.53
N MET A 538 7.82 17.15 23.26
CA MET A 538 7.67 16.43 22.01
C MET A 538 6.85 17.27 21.03
N TRP A 539 7.38 17.42 19.82
CA TRP A 539 6.76 18.12 18.71
C TRP A 539 6.44 17.13 17.59
N LEU A 540 5.28 17.27 16.97
CA LEU A 540 4.89 16.61 15.74
C LEU A 540 5.18 17.53 14.56
N TYR A 541 5.90 17.03 13.56
CA TYR A 541 6.09 17.64 12.26
C TYR A 541 5.30 16.82 11.25
N GLN A 542 4.12 17.32 10.87
CA GLN A 542 3.27 16.61 9.91
C GLN A 542 3.81 16.77 8.50
N GLY A 543 3.84 15.68 7.74
CA GLY A 543 4.36 15.61 6.39
C GLY A 543 3.53 16.44 5.40
N ARG A 544 4.18 16.97 4.37
CA ARG A 544 3.52 17.60 3.22
C ARG A 544 3.93 16.98 1.88
N GLY A 545 4.98 16.16 1.84
CA GLY A 545 5.53 15.59 0.61
C GLY A 545 6.25 16.66 -0.21
N SER A 546 7.36 17.18 0.31
CA SER A 546 8.19 18.18 -0.37
C SER A 546 9.64 18.08 0.08
N SER A 547 10.56 17.98 -0.88
CA SER A 547 12.00 17.86 -0.58
C SER A 547 12.62 19.10 0.07
N THR A 548 12.05 20.29 -0.15
CA THR A 548 12.55 21.56 0.40
C THR A 548 11.80 22.04 1.63
N ALA A 549 10.56 21.59 1.80
CA ALA A 549 9.70 21.92 2.93
C ALA A 549 8.85 20.70 3.31
N PRO A 550 9.46 19.62 3.83
CA PRO A 550 8.80 18.34 4.03
C PRO A 550 7.68 18.38 5.07
N PHE A 551 7.65 19.41 5.91
CA PHE A 551 6.72 19.51 7.02
C PHE A 551 5.93 20.81 7.02
N VAL A 552 4.69 20.73 7.53
CA VAL A 552 3.89 21.89 7.93
C VAL A 552 4.38 22.44 9.28
N PRO A 553 3.87 23.60 9.76
CA PRO A 553 4.21 24.09 11.09
C PRO A 553 3.96 23.05 12.18
N ARG A 554 4.96 22.83 13.04
CA ARG A 554 4.91 21.78 14.06
C ARG A 554 3.81 21.99 15.10
N VAL A 555 3.28 20.90 15.62
CA VAL A 555 2.30 20.87 16.71
C VAL A 555 2.94 20.33 17.98
N LYS A 556 2.59 20.90 19.14
CA LYS A 556 3.06 20.39 20.44
C LYS A 556 2.25 19.16 20.83
N ILE A 557 2.89 18.00 20.95
CA ILE A 557 2.26 16.78 21.48
C ILE A 557 2.15 16.87 23.01
N GLY A 558 3.23 17.29 23.69
CA GLY A 558 3.24 17.34 25.15
C GLY A 558 4.62 17.59 25.75
N SER A 559 4.69 17.74 27.07
CA SER A 559 5.92 17.96 27.86
C SER A 559 6.23 16.73 28.73
N GLY A 560 7.43 16.68 29.34
CA GLY A 560 7.84 15.58 30.22
C GLY A 560 8.48 14.38 29.51
N TRP A 561 8.74 14.50 28.21
CA TRP A 561 9.31 13.44 27.39
C TRP A 561 10.80 13.19 27.68
N ASN A 562 11.44 14.02 28.49
CA ASN A 562 12.77 13.79 29.04
C ASN A 562 12.83 12.57 29.99
N ALA A 563 11.68 12.06 30.45
CA ALA A 563 11.60 10.79 31.17
C ALA A 563 11.97 9.56 30.31
N PHE A 564 11.93 9.71 28.98
CA PHE A 564 12.23 8.64 28.01
C PHE A 564 13.64 8.80 27.45
N ASN A 565 14.32 7.71 27.13
CA ASN A 565 15.67 7.76 26.55
C ASN A 565 15.83 6.90 25.29
N LEU A 566 14.76 6.23 24.85
CA LEU A 566 14.71 5.46 23.63
C LEU A 566 13.32 5.57 23.02
N PHE A 567 13.28 5.81 21.72
CA PHE A 567 12.07 5.86 20.90
C PHE A 567 12.20 4.86 19.75
N GLY A 568 11.05 4.35 19.31
CA GLY A 568 10.91 3.47 18.15
C GLY A 568 11.14 4.15 16.82
#